data_AF-A0A256WL70-F1
#
_entry.id   AF-A0A256WL70-F1
#
_cell.length_a   1.000
_cell.length_b   1.000
_cell.length_c   1.000
_cell.angle_alpha   90.00
_cell.angle_beta   90.00
_cell.angle_gamma   90.00
#
_symmetry.space_group_name_H-M   'P 1'
#
loop_
_entity.id
_entity.type
_entity.pdbx_description
1 polymer ?
#
loop_
_entity_poly.entity_id
_entity_poly.type
_entity_poly.pdbx_seq_one_letter_code
_entity_poly.pdbx_strand_id
1 'polypeptide(L)'
;MAAYTTCGGCPGGNIEYAPKEMLKNGVEVIHLATGLVVGYPPCPYIDHFKRFIEEEYKIPVVIGTHPIPQKYWLTHQKLKTWETEEWQKFIIPTTANEKIRLAYD
;
A
#
# COMPACT_ATOMS: atom_id res chain seq x y z
N MET A 1 -1.92 17.98 7.16
CA MET A 1 -0.77 18.09 6.22
C MET A 1 -0.43 16.67 5.77
N ALA A 2 -0.06 16.47 4.51
CA ALA A 2 0.34 15.15 4.01
C ALA A 2 1.74 15.24 3.39
N ALA A 3 2.61 14.30 3.74
CA ALA A 3 3.93 14.15 3.15
C ALA A 3 3.93 12.92 2.26
N TYR A 4 4.59 13.01 1.11
CA TYR A 4 4.66 11.93 0.14
C TYR A 4 6.11 11.65 -0.22
N THR A 5 6.43 10.37 -0.38
CA THR A 5 7.73 9.90 -0.86
C THR A 5 7.53 8.58 -1.59
N THR A 6 8.57 8.11 -2.27
CA THR A 6 8.58 6.76 -2.85
C THR A 6 9.28 5.81 -1.88
N CYS A 7 9.06 4.50 -2.01
CA CYS A 7 9.83 3.50 -1.26
C CYS A 7 11.31 3.43 -1.67
N GLY A 8 11.71 4.13 -2.74
CA GLY A 8 13.07 4.08 -3.29
C GLY A 8 13.32 2.89 -4.23
N GLY A 9 12.28 2.14 -4.63
CA GLY A 9 12.44 0.91 -5.42
C GLY A 9 13.06 -0.22 -4.59
N CYS A 10 13.11 -1.44 -5.12
CA CYS A 10 13.71 -2.58 -4.40
C CYS A 10 15.20 -2.32 -4.12
N PRO A 11 15.68 -2.48 -2.88
CA PRO A 11 15.08 -3.23 -1.76
C PRO A 11 14.19 -2.41 -0.79
N GLY A 12 13.88 -1.15 -1.09
CA GLY A 12 13.11 -0.24 -0.25
C GLY A 12 13.98 0.87 0.32
N GLY A 13 14.81 1.52 -0.49
CA GLY A 13 15.85 2.45 -0.03
C GLY A 13 15.37 3.62 0.86
N ASN A 14 14.08 3.96 0.81
CA ASN A 14 13.50 5.00 1.65
C ASN A 14 12.64 4.47 2.81
N ILE A 15 12.46 3.15 2.95
CA ILE A 15 11.59 2.54 3.98
C ILE A 15 12.12 2.76 5.39
N GLU A 16 13.43 2.98 5.56
CA GLU A 16 14.02 3.34 6.85
C GLU A 16 13.97 4.86 7.08
N TYR A 17 14.59 5.62 6.19
CA TYR A 17 14.77 7.07 6.40
C TYR A 17 13.44 7.84 6.39
N ALA A 18 12.53 7.54 5.46
CA ALA A 18 11.36 8.38 5.27
C ALA A 18 10.35 8.30 6.41
N PRO A 19 9.98 7.12 6.95
CA PRO A 19 9.15 7.03 8.14
C PRO A 19 9.73 7.74 9.35
N LYS A 20 11.05 7.64 9.55
CA LYS A 20 11.76 8.34 10.63
C LYS A 20 11.60 9.86 10.53
N GLU A 21 11.77 10.42 9.33
CA GLU A 21 11.56 11.86 9.11
C GLU A 21 10.10 12.26 9.22
N MET A 22 9.17 11.45 8.72
CA MET A 22 7.73 11.69 8.88
C MET A 22 7.33 11.77 10.36
N LEU A 23 7.83 10.84 11.18
CA LEU A 23 7.58 10.81 12.62
C LEU A 23 8.10 12.09 13.31
N LYS A 24 9.32 12.53 12.98
CA LYS A 24 9.88 13.79 13.50
C LYS A 24 9.03 15.02 13.17
N ASN A 25 8.29 14.96 12.06
CA ASN A 25 7.38 16.02 11.61
C ASN A 25 5.93 15.85 12.11
N GLY A 26 5.70 14.94 13.07
CA GLY A 26 4.41 14.78 13.73
C GLY A 26 3.37 13.98 12.92
N VAL A 27 3.80 13.13 11.99
CA VAL A 27 2.90 12.19 11.31
C VAL A 27 2.45 11.11 12.29
N GLU A 28 1.15 10.82 12.30
CA GLU A 28 0.51 9.85 13.22
C GLU A 28 0.23 8.49 12.56
N VAL A 29 0.18 8.43 11.23
CA VAL A 29 -0.10 7.21 10.46
C VAL A 29 0.65 7.25 9.13
N ILE A 30 1.19 6.10 8.72
CA ILE A 30 1.83 5.94 7.42
C ILE A 30 0.95 5.09 6.52
N HIS A 31 0.74 5.54 5.28
CA HIS A 31 0.03 4.76 4.28
C HIS A 31 1.00 4.25 3.21
N LEU A 32 0.98 2.94 2.95
CA LEU A 32 1.58 2.34 1.77
C LEU A 32 0.59 2.48 0.61
N ALA A 33 0.93 3.24 -0.42
CA ALA A 33 -0.02 3.62 -1.47
C ALA A 33 -0.66 2.42 -2.19
N THR A 34 -1.89 2.59 -2.69
CA THR A 34 -2.60 1.56 -3.47
C THR A 34 -1.79 1.08 -4.69
N GLY A 35 -0.89 1.91 -5.23
CA GLY A 35 0.05 1.50 -6.29
C GLY A 35 0.95 0.31 -5.92
N LEU A 36 1.25 0.09 -4.64
CA LEU A 36 1.99 -1.10 -4.19
C LEU A 36 1.12 -2.37 -4.24
N VAL A 37 -0.20 -2.22 -4.24
CA VAL A 37 -1.19 -3.31 -4.29
C VAL A 37 -1.55 -3.71 -5.73
N VAL A 38 -1.59 -2.73 -6.64
CA VAL A 38 -2.01 -2.90 -8.05
C VAL A 38 -0.86 -2.77 -9.06
N GLY A 39 0.39 -2.76 -8.58
CA GLY A 39 1.56 -2.72 -9.44
C GLY A 39 1.67 -3.93 -10.36
N TYR A 40 2.56 -3.88 -11.34
CA TYR A 40 2.76 -4.95 -12.33
C TYR A 40 4.19 -5.50 -12.28
N PRO A 41 4.57 -6.31 -11.28
CA PRO A 41 3.72 -6.95 -10.26
C PRO A 41 3.48 -6.09 -9.01
N PRO A 42 2.51 -6.43 -8.13
CA PRO A 42 2.39 -5.79 -6.83
C PRO A 42 3.67 -5.94 -6.02
N CYS A 43 3.90 -5.03 -5.08
CA CYS A 43 5.12 -5.05 -4.28
C CYS A 43 5.20 -6.36 -3.46
N PRO A 44 6.21 -7.22 -3.70
CA PRO A 44 6.33 -8.49 -2.99
C PRO A 44 6.76 -8.31 -1.52
N TYR A 45 7.21 -7.11 -1.15
CA TYR A 45 7.73 -6.78 0.18
C TYR A 45 6.78 -5.90 1.00
N ILE A 46 5.54 -5.72 0.56
CA ILE A 46 4.60 -4.80 1.22
C ILE A 46 4.32 -5.18 2.69
N ASP A 47 4.20 -6.47 2.98
CA ASP A 47 4.07 -7.00 4.36
C ASP A 47 5.30 -6.64 5.19
N HIS A 48 6.47 -6.93 4.64
CA HIS A 48 7.74 -6.70 5.32
C HIS A 48 7.96 -5.21 5.61
N PHE A 49 7.66 -4.35 4.65
CA PHE A 49 7.72 -2.89 4.82
C PHE A 49 6.76 -2.42 5.91
N LYS A 50 5.51 -2.89 5.89
CA LYS A 50 4.53 -2.58 6.95
C LYS A 50 5.07 -2.97 8.32
N ARG A 51 5.50 -4.22 8.49
CA ARG A 51 5.98 -4.74 9.78
C ARG A 51 7.24 -4.06 10.25
N PHE A 52 8.19 -3.81 9.35
CA PHE A 52 9.42 -3.09 9.68
C PHE A 52 9.11 -1.69 10.21
N ILE A 53 8.26 -0.93 9.51
CA ILE A 53 7.90 0.44 9.93
C ILE A 53 7.18 0.43 11.28
N GLU A 54 6.23 -0.50 11.47
CA GLU A 54 5.50 -0.63 12.74
C GLU A 54 6.42 -1.05 13.89
N GLU A 55 7.37 -1.96 13.64
CA GLU A 55 8.30 -2.44 14.66
C GLU A 55 9.34 -1.38 15.03
N GLU A 56 9.97 -0.75 14.04
CA GLU A 56 11.07 0.20 14.26
C GLU A 56 10.55 1.56 14.78
N TYR A 57 9.46 2.08 14.22
CA TYR A 57 9.00 3.44 14.51
C TYR A 57 7.75 3.52 15.39
N LYS A 58 7.16 2.37 15.75
CA LYS A 58 5.97 2.27 16.62
C LYS A 58 4.80 3.16 16.14
N ILE A 59 4.67 3.33 14.82
CA ILE A 59 3.63 4.12 14.15
C ILE A 59 2.73 3.17 13.34
N PRO A 60 1.39 3.33 13.37
CA PRO A 60 0.50 2.47 12.59
C PRO A 60 0.72 2.63 11.09
N VAL A 61 0.68 1.50 10.38
CA VAL A 61 0.81 1.47 8.92
C VAL A 61 -0.42 0.86 8.26
N VAL A 62 -1.02 1.59 7.32
CA VAL A 62 -2.18 1.14 6.55
C VAL A 62 -1.77 0.85 5.11
N ILE A 63 -2.18 -0.30 4.58
CA ILE A 63 -2.00 -0.63 3.17
C ILE A 63 -3.17 -0.07 2.38
N GLY A 64 -2.85 0.74 1.38
CA GLY A 64 -3.81 1.45 0.55
C GLY A 64 -4.09 2.88 1.02
N THR A 65 -4.42 3.71 0.03
CA THR A 65 -4.89 5.09 0.26
C THR A 65 -6.21 5.36 -0.43
N HIS A 66 -6.47 4.69 -1.55
CA HIS A 66 -7.66 4.89 -2.38
C HIS A 66 -8.20 3.53 -2.88
N PRO A 67 -9.48 3.47 -3.30
CA PRO A 67 -10.05 2.30 -3.93
C PRO A 67 -9.25 1.81 -5.15
N ILE A 68 -9.19 0.50 -5.35
CA ILE A 68 -8.63 -0.12 -6.57
C ILE A 68 -9.57 0.21 -7.74
N PRO A 69 -9.11 0.91 -8.80
CA PRO A 69 -9.97 1.19 -9.94
C PRO A 69 -10.42 -0.09 -10.67
N GLN A 70 -11.60 -0.04 -11.29
CA GLN A 70 -12.23 -1.20 -11.91
C GLN A 70 -11.32 -1.87 -12.96
N LYS A 71 -10.59 -1.11 -13.77
CA LYS A 71 -9.66 -1.66 -14.78
C LYS A 71 -8.53 -2.48 -14.17
N TYR A 72 -7.99 -2.04 -13.03
CA TYR A 72 -6.95 -2.77 -12.30
C TYR A 72 -7.54 -4.01 -11.65
N TRP A 73 -8.70 -3.87 -11.00
CA TRP A 73 -9.40 -5.00 -10.37
C TRP A 73 -9.64 -6.16 -11.34
N LEU A 74 -10.23 -5.87 -12.51
CA LEU A 74 -10.54 -6.88 -13.51
C LEU A 74 -9.28 -7.56 -14.05
N THR A 75 -8.21 -6.80 -14.26
CA THR A 75 -6.92 -7.32 -14.74
C THR A 75 -6.30 -8.25 -13.70
N HIS A 76 -6.21 -7.83 -12.44
CA HIS A 76 -5.63 -8.63 -11.36
C HIS A 76 -6.48 -9.85 -10.98
N GLN A 77 -7.82 -9.79 -11.13
CA GLN A 77 -8.67 -10.98 -11.02
C GLN A 77 -8.31 -12.04 -12.08
N LYS A 78 -8.14 -11.63 -13.34
CA LYS A 78 -7.74 -12.55 -14.42
C LYS A 78 -6.34 -13.12 -14.20
N LEU A 79 -5.43 -12.30 -13.69
CA LEU A 79 -4.06 -12.70 -13.35
C LEU A 79 -3.96 -13.48 -12.03
N LYS A 80 -5.07 -13.63 -11.29
CA LYS A 80 -5.09 -14.33 -9.99
C LYS A 80 -4.11 -13.73 -8.98
N THR A 81 -3.84 -12.43 -9.09
CA THR A 81 -2.76 -11.75 -8.37
C THR A 81 -2.95 -11.81 -6.85
N TRP A 82 -4.19 -11.75 -6.37
CA TRP A 82 -4.51 -11.67 -4.95
C TRP A 82 -5.08 -12.97 -4.37
N GLU A 83 -4.86 -14.13 -5.01
CA GLU A 83 -5.50 -15.40 -4.58
C GLU A 83 -5.05 -15.89 -3.20
N THR A 84 -3.91 -15.41 -2.67
CA THR A 84 -3.44 -15.83 -1.35
C THR A 84 -4.23 -15.14 -0.23
N GLU A 85 -4.37 -15.83 0.91
CA GLU A 85 -5.04 -15.27 2.11
C GLU A 85 -4.40 -13.97 2.58
N GLU A 86 -3.09 -13.84 2.42
CA GLU A 86 -2.33 -12.65 2.76
C GLU A 86 -2.75 -11.46 1.88
N TRP A 87 -2.80 -11.64 0.55
CA TRP A 87 -3.24 -10.60 -0.36
C TRP A 87 -4.70 -10.24 -0.17
N GLN A 88 -5.56 -11.21 0.14
CA GLN A 88 -6.95 -10.94 0.49
C GLN A 88 -7.03 -9.97 1.68
N LYS A 89 -6.16 -10.09 2.69
CA LYS A 89 -6.10 -9.14 3.82
C LYS A 89 -5.62 -7.75 3.38
N PHE A 90 -4.62 -7.68 2.50
CA PHE A 90 -4.04 -6.41 2.04
C PHE A 90 -4.97 -5.60 1.16
N ILE A 91 -5.83 -6.25 0.38
CA ILE A 91 -6.76 -5.53 -0.51
C ILE A 91 -8.02 -5.05 0.22
N ILE A 92 -8.36 -5.55 1.41
CA ILE A 92 -9.59 -5.16 2.13
C ILE A 92 -9.75 -3.64 2.23
N PRO A 93 -8.75 -2.85 2.66
CA PRO A 93 -8.91 -1.39 2.81
C PRO A 93 -9.12 -0.65 1.48
N THR A 94 -8.76 -1.28 0.36
CA THR A 94 -8.83 -0.70 -0.98
C THR A 94 -9.91 -1.33 -1.85
N THR A 95 -10.58 -2.36 -1.35
CA THR A 95 -11.68 -3.03 -2.05
C THR A 95 -12.95 -2.24 -1.81
N ALA A 96 -13.47 -1.62 -2.87
CA ALA A 96 -14.72 -0.88 -2.84
C ALA A 96 -15.78 -1.57 -3.70
N ASN A 97 -17.05 -1.17 -3.53
CA ASN A 97 -18.10 -1.61 -4.44
C ASN A 97 -17.83 -1.15 -5.88
N GLU A 98 -18.44 -1.82 -6.86
CA GLU A 98 -18.19 -1.57 -8.28
C GLU A 98 -18.43 -0.11 -8.68
N LYS A 99 -19.49 0.53 -8.16
CA LYS A 99 -19.79 1.94 -8.43
C LYS A 99 -18.63 2.85 -8.04
N ILE A 100 -18.02 2.63 -6.86
CA ILE A 100 -16.86 3.39 -6.41
C ILE A 100 -15.66 3.06 -7.29
N ARG A 101 -15.40 1.78 -7.60
CA ARG A 101 -14.26 1.39 -8.44
C ARG A 101 -14.31 2.01 -9.84
N LEU A 102 -15.49 2.11 -10.43
CA LEU A 102 -15.73 2.78 -11.71
C LEU A 102 -15.49 4.30 -11.64
N ALA A 103 -15.72 4.93 -10.49
CA ALA A 103 -15.48 6.37 -10.31
C ALA A 103 -13.98 6.71 -10.19
N TYR A 104 -13.12 5.72 -9.94
CA TYR A 104 -11.67 5.86 -9.80
C TYR A 104 -10.87 5.40 -11.03
N ASP A 105 -11.55 4.98 -12.10
CA ASP A 105 -10.93 4.52 -13.35
C ASP A 105 -10.21 5.62 -14.14
#